data_AF-A0A524B2U0-F1
#
_entry.id   AF-A0A524B2U0-F1
#
_cell.length_a   1.000
_cell.length_b   1.000
_cell.length_c   1.000
_cell.angle_alpha   90.00
_cell.angle_beta   90.00
_cell.angle_gamma   90.00
#
_symmetry.space_group_name_H-M   'P 1'
#
loop_
_entity.id
_entity.type
_entity.pdbx_description
1 polymer ?
#
loop_
_entity_poly.entity_id
_entity_poly.type
_entity_poly.pdbx_seq_one_letter_code
_entity_poly.pdbx_strand_id
1 'polypeptide(L)'
;MTAVGEWVFRHAGGCLIDWPDLPIPPNRIAWRWVATLWPDALCYDGFSALDWEEGERGWRIPMTLSVGDVIEFGITTHDPAGAPIEAGTHRWYGWLDHATDLALIIAGPYPHPADAVADAQAVVDELRLDQLDPPVEALVELMQAAADRRGEPR
;
A
#
# COMPACT_ATOMS: atom_id res chain seq x y z
N MET A 1 -7.68 -18.89 -8.50
CA MET A 1 -6.51 -18.07 -8.19
C MET A 1 -6.46 -16.94 -9.21
N THR A 2 -6.75 -15.72 -8.78
CA THR A 2 -6.47 -14.52 -9.56
C THR A 2 -4.95 -14.40 -9.67
N ALA A 3 -4.42 -14.14 -10.87
CA ALA A 3 -3.00 -13.87 -11.03
C ALA A 3 -2.66 -12.57 -10.27
N VAL A 4 -1.52 -12.55 -9.60
CA VAL A 4 -0.96 -11.32 -9.03
C VAL A 4 -0.64 -10.37 -10.17
N GLY A 5 -1.07 -9.12 -10.06
CA GLY A 5 -0.86 -8.07 -11.05
C GLY A 5 -1.15 -6.69 -10.48
N GLU A 6 -1.11 -5.67 -11.34
CA GLU A 6 -1.41 -4.30 -10.96
C GLU A 6 -2.91 -4.02 -11.04
N TRP A 7 -3.43 -3.36 -10.01
CA TRP A 7 -4.81 -2.93 -9.93
C TRP A 7 -4.89 -1.41 -9.85
N VAL A 8 -5.72 -0.84 -10.72
CA VAL A 8 -5.95 0.61 -10.80
C VAL A 8 -7.21 0.93 -10.00
N PHE A 9 -7.06 1.53 -8.82
CA PHE A 9 -8.18 1.98 -8.01
C PHE A 9 -8.32 3.50 -8.08
N ARG A 10 -9.40 3.99 -8.70
CA ARG A 10 -9.63 5.43 -8.82
C ARG A 10 -9.85 6.07 -7.46
N HIS A 11 -9.37 7.30 -7.34
CA HIS A 11 -9.69 8.20 -6.24
C HIS A 11 -10.11 9.57 -6.77
N ALA A 12 -10.84 10.32 -5.96
CA ALA A 12 -11.27 11.68 -6.25
C ALA A 12 -11.50 12.44 -4.94
N GLY A 13 -11.04 13.70 -4.87
CA GLY A 13 -11.22 14.53 -3.68
C GLY A 13 -10.59 13.93 -2.41
N GLY A 14 -9.48 13.21 -2.56
CA GLY A 14 -8.82 12.52 -1.44
C GLY A 14 -9.56 11.28 -0.94
N CYS A 15 -10.54 10.77 -1.68
CA CYS A 15 -11.26 9.54 -1.34
C CYS A 15 -11.08 8.47 -2.42
N LEU A 16 -10.77 7.25 -2.01
CA LEU A 16 -10.79 6.06 -2.84
C LEU A 16 -12.23 5.68 -3.18
N ILE A 17 -12.56 5.61 -4.48
CA ILE A 17 -13.92 5.38 -4.96
C ILE A 17 -14.12 4.00 -5.60
N ASP A 18 -13.03 3.34 -5.98
CA ASP A 18 -13.05 1.98 -6.52
C ASP A 18 -12.81 0.94 -5.42
N TRP A 19 -13.19 -0.29 -5.73
CA TRP A 19 -13.19 -1.41 -4.81
C TRP A 19 -12.84 -2.71 -5.57
N PRO A 20 -12.05 -3.63 -4.99
CA PRO A 20 -11.77 -4.91 -5.64
C PRO A 20 -13.04 -5.77 -5.72
N ASP A 21 -13.11 -6.66 -6.71
CA ASP A 21 -14.26 -7.57 -6.87
C ASP A 21 -14.27 -8.68 -5.80
N LEU A 22 -14.59 -8.30 -4.56
CA LEU A 22 -14.81 -9.21 -3.44
C LEU A 22 -16.24 -9.78 -3.47
N PRO A 23 -16.43 -11.06 -3.09
CA PRO A 23 -17.76 -11.66 -3.04
C PRO A 23 -18.68 -10.87 -2.12
N ILE A 24 -19.78 -10.34 -2.68
CA ILE A 24 -20.81 -9.66 -1.90
C ILE A 24 -21.68 -10.73 -1.24
N PRO A 25 -21.85 -10.69 0.09
CA PRO A 25 -22.71 -11.63 0.78
C PRO A 25 -24.15 -11.66 0.26
N PRO A 26 -24.83 -12.83 0.21
CA PRO A 26 -26.16 -12.97 -0.40
C PRO A 26 -27.24 -12.08 0.21
N ASN A 27 -27.14 -11.81 1.52
CA ASN A 27 -28.08 -10.97 2.25
C ASN A 27 -27.87 -9.47 1.97
N ARG A 28 -26.80 -9.08 1.26
CA ARG A 28 -26.38 -7.70 0.95
C ARG A 28 -26.20 -6.78 2.17
N ILE A 29 -26.25 -7.33 3.39
CA ILE A 29 -25.94 -6.63 4.63
C ILE A 29 -24.49 -6.97 4.93
N ALA A 30 -23.60 -6.19 4.35
CA ALA A 30 -22.17 -6.40 4.46
C ALA A 30 -21.50 -5.11 4.87
N TRP A 31 -20.63 -5.21 5.86
CA TRP A 31 -19.74 -4.13 6.24
C TRP A 31 -18.46 -4.25 5.40
N ARG A 32 -17.95 -3.11 4.95
CA ARG A 32 -16.77 -3.00 4.09
C ARG A 32 -15.77 -2.08 4.76
N TRP A 33 -14.49 -2.40 4.66
CA TRP A 33 -13.43 -1.57 5.20
C TRP A 33 -12.19 -1.59 4.32
N VAL A 34 -11.45 -0.49 4.33
CA VAL A 34 -10.09 -0.42 3.82
C VAL A 34 -9.20 -0.14 5.01
N ALA A 35 -8.06 -0.80 5.09
CA ALA A 35 -7.07 -0.53 6.12
C ALA A 35 -5.67 -0.51 5.53
N THR A 36 -4.80 0.33 6.09
CA THR A 36 -3.35 0.20 5.89
C THR A 36 -2.81 -0.75 6.96
N LEU A 37 -1.97 -1.71 6.56
CA LEU A 37 -1.34 -2.69 7.43
C LEU A 37 0.17 -2.51 7.44
N TRP A 38 0.79 -2.71 8.60
CA TRP A 38 2.25 -2.79 8.71
C TRP A 38 2.67 -3.87 9.71
N PRO A 39 3.83 -4.52 9.50
CA PRO A 39 4.37 -5.46 10.47
C PRO A 39 4.53 -4.82 11.84
N ASP A 40 3.97 -5.48 12.86
CA ASP A 40 4.09 -5.05 14.25
C ASP A 40 4.28 -6.27 15.15
N ALA A 41 5.51 -6.42 15.65
CA ALA A 41 5.90 -7.53 16.51
C ALA A 41 5.20 -7.52 17.88
N LEU A 42 4.55 -6.40 18.25
CA LEU A 42 3.79 -6.29 19.49
C LEU A 42 2.33 -6.74 19.34
N CYS A 43 1.83 -6.85 18.10
CA CYS A 43 0.50 -7.39 17.81
C CYS A 43 0.51 -8.92 17.77
N TYR A 44 -0.56 -9.54 18.25
CA TYR A 44 -0.67 -11.00 18.35
C TYR A 44 -0.61 -11.71 16.99
N ASP A 45 -1.19 -11.08 15.96
CA ASP A 45 -1.19 -11.54 14.58
C ASP A 45 0.00 -11.01 13.76
N GLY A 46 0.89 -10.24 14.38
CA GLY A 46 2.10 -9.69 13.76
C GLY A 46 1.86 -8.45 12.90
N PHE A 47 0.65 -7.88 12.90
CA PHE A 47 0.31 -6.71 12.11
C PHE A 47 -0.47 -5.68 12.93
N SER A 48 -0.14 -4.42 12.73
CA SER A 48 -0.98 -3.30 13.14
C SER A 48 -1.77 -2.80 11.94
N ALA A 49 -2.93 -2.20 12.21
CA ALA A 49 -3.86 -1.75 11.19
C ALA A 49 -4.31 -0.31 11.48
N LEU A 50 -4.46 0.48 10.41
CA LEU A 50 -5.16 1.76 10.41
C LEU A 50 -6.36 1.64 9.48
N ASP A 51 -7.56 1.56 10.06
CA ASP A 51 -8.81 1.62 9.30
C ASP A 51 -8.96 3.00 8.66
N TRP A 52 -9.32 3.02 7.38
CA TRP A 52 -9.58 4.25 6.64
C TRP A 52 -10.97 4.77 6.99
N GLU A 53 -11.06 6.06 7.27
CA GLU A 53 -12.33 6.71 7.56
C GLU A 53 -13.23 6.75 6.32
N GLU A 54 -14.54 6.64 6.52
CA GLU A 54 -15.50 6.92 5.45
C GLU A 54 -15.47 8.42 5.07
N GLY A 55 -15.40 8.69 3.77
CA GLY A 55 -15.47 10.03 3.19
C GLY A 55 -16.82 10.30 2.54
N GLU A 56 -16.96 11.48 1.90
CA GLU A 56 -18.17 11.82 1.14
C GLU A 56 -18.46 10.82 0.02
N ARG A 57 -17.41 10.25 -0.56
CA ARG A 57 -17.47 9.27 -1.64
C ARG A 57 -16.40 8.21 -1.46
N GLY A 58 -16.72 7.14 -0.73
CA GLY A 58 -15.80 6.02 -0.49
C GLY A 58 -14.95 6.20 0.76
N TRP A 59 -13.67 5.83 0.72
CA TRP A 59 -12.78 5.87 1.89
C TRP A 59 -11.76 6.98 1.77
N ARG A 60 -11.58 7.79 2.81
CA ARG A 60 -10.58 8.85 2.84
C ARG A 60 -9.19 8.22 2.79
N ILE A 61 -8.39 8.62 1.81
CA ILE A 61 -7.01 8.18 1.69
C ILE A 61 -6.21 8.81 2.84
N PRO A 62 -5.54 8.01 3.69
CA PRO A 62 -4.72 8.55 4.76
C PRO A 62 -3.60 9.44 4.21
N MET A 63 -3.40 10.61 4.83
CA MET A 63 -2.29 11.51 4.48
C MET A 63 -0.91 10.87 4.74
N THR A 64 -0.87 9.81 5.52
CA THR A 64 0.33 9.04 5.87
C THR A 64 0.58 7.86 4.92
N LEU A 65 -0.32 7.60 3.96
CA LEU A 65 -0.17 6.50 3.02
C LEU A 65 1.07 6.71 2.14
N SER A 66 1.91 5.69 2.05
CA SER A 66 3.22 5.73 1.38
C SER A 66 3.42 4.53 0.47
N VAL A 67 4.30 4.68 -0.53
CA VAL A 67 4.71 3.56 -1.40
C VAL A 67 5.28 2.42 -0.55
N GLY A 68 4.86 1.20 -0.86
CA GLY A 68 5.20 0.00 -0.10
C GLY A 68 4.22 -0.34 1.02
N ASP A 69 3.31 0.57 1.38
CA ASP A 69 2.30 0.27 2.40
C ASP A 69 1.36 -0.84 1.93
N VAL A 70 1.09 -1.79 2.82
CA VAL A 70 0.11 -2.85 2.56
C VAL A 70 -1.29 -2.31 2.80
N ILE A 71 -2.21 -2.62 1.90
CA ILE A 71 -3.61 -2.23 1.95
C ILE A 71 -4.45 -3.51 2.01
N GLU A 72 -5.30 -3.60 3.03
CA GLU A 72 -6.37 -4.58 3.14
C GLU A 72 -7.68 -3.96 2.64
N PHE A 73 -8.37 -4.69 1.78
CA PHE A 73 -9.78 -4.47 1.49
C PHE A 73 -10.56 -5.64 2.06
N GLY A 74 -11.58 -5.36 2.86
CA GLY A 74 -12.36 -6.40 3.48
C GLY A 74 -13.85 -6.20 3.35
N ILE A 75 -14.57 -7.31 3.30
CA ILE A 75 -16.03 -7.36 3.37
C ILE A 75 -16.44 -8.49 4.33
N THR A 76 -17.40 -8.23 5.21
CA THR A 76 -17.92 -9.23 6.14
C THR A 76 -19.42 -9.10 6.33
N THR A 77 -20.08 -10.20 6.66
CA THR A 77 -21.46 -10.20 7.17
C THR A 77 -21.49 -10.12 8.67
N HIS A 78 -22.46 -9.39 9.21
CA HIS A 78 -22.79 -9.44 10.63
C HIS A 78 -23.95 -10.40 10.90
N ASP A 79 -23.93 -11.04 12.05
CA ASP A 79 -25.07 -11.77 12.58
C ASP A 79 -26.18 -10.80 13.05
N PRO A 80 -27.38 -11.30 13.43
CA PRO A 80 -28.45 -10.43 13.94
C PRO A 80 -28.10 -9.67 15.24
N ALA A 81 -27.06 -10.09 15.96
CA ALA A 81 -26.56 -9.41 17.16
C ALA A 81 -25.48 -8.36 16.82
N GLY A 82 -25.07 -8.26 15.55
CA GLY A 82 -24.05 -7.32 15.08
C GLY A 82 -22.62 -7.83 15.20
N ALA A 83 -22.39 -9.12 15.45
CA ALA A 83 -21.05 -9.70 15.48
C ALA A 83 -20.61 -10.16 14.07
N PRO A 84 -19.33 -9.97 13.69
CA PRO A 84 -18.84 -10.39 12.38
C PRO A 84 -18.84 -11.92 12.28
N ILE A 85 -19.24 -12.43 11.11
CA ILE A 85 -19.26 -13.86 10.81
C ILE A 85 -18.03 -14.16 9.95
N GLU A 86 -17.01 -14.78 10.54
CA GLU A 86 -15.74 -15.09 9.83
C GLU A 86 -15.94 -15.91 8.55
N ALA A 87 -16.90 -16.84 8.53
CA ALA A 87 -17.21 -17.62 7.32
C ALA A 87 -17.73 -16.78 6.15
N GLY A 88 -18.25 -15.57 6.44
CA GLY A 88 -18.69 -14.58 5.44
C GLY A 88 -17.69 -13.44 5.24
N THR A 89 -16.49 -13.55 5.83
CA THR A 89 -15.42 -12.55 5.69
C THR A 89 -14.55 -12.88 4.48
N HIS A 90 -14.38 -11.90 3.59
CA HIS A 90 -13.44 -11.96 2.49
C HIS A 90 -12.49 -10.79 2.57
N ARG A 91 -11.20 -11.08 2.40
CA ARG A 91 -10.12 -10.09 2.42
C ARG A 91 -9.33 -10.16 1.12
N TRP A 92 -8.86 -9.01 0.69
CA TRP A 92 -8.00 -8.81 -0.46
C TRP A 92 -6.82 -7.96 0.02
N TYR A 93 -5.61 -8.41 -0.25
CA TYR A 93 -4.39 -7.71 0.16
C TYR A 93 -3.61 -7.25 -1.06
N GLY A 94 -3.05 -6.07 -0.97
CA GLY A 94 -2.10 -5.56 -1.95
C GLY A 94 -1.14 -4.58 -1.31
N TRP A 95 -0.12 -4.12 -2.03
CA TRP A 95 0.75 -3.05 -1.58
C TRP A 95 0.75 -1.89 -2.58
N LEU A 96 0.85 -0.66 -2.07
CA LEU A 96 0.82 0.54 -2.89
C LEU A 96 2.13 0.67 -3.68
N ASP A 97 2.08 0.45 -4.99
CA ASP A 97 3.24 0.58 -5.88
C ASP A 97 3.52 2.05 -6.19
N HIS A 98 2.50 2.77 -6.65
CA HIS A 98 2.56 4.22 -6.78
C HIS A 98 1.17 4.83 -6.80
N ALA A 99 1.11 6.15 -6.65
CA ALA A 99 -0.11 6.93 -6.80
C ALA A 99 0.02 7.90 -7.97
N THR A 100 -1.10 8.13 -8.64
CA THR A 100 -1.28 9.19 -9.62
C THR A 100 -2.30 10.18 -9.10
N ASP A 101 -2.51 11.28 -9.84
CA ASP A 101 -3.55 12.27 -9.51
C ASP A 101 -4.97 11.70 -9.49
N LEU A 102 -5.20 10.53 -10.08
CA LEU A 102 -6.53 9.95 -10.29
C LEU A 102 -6.70 8.54 -9.75
N ALA A 103 -5.62 7.85 -9.40
CA ALA A 103 -5.68 6.45 -8.98
C ALA A 103 -4.52 6.05 -8.06
N LEU A 104 -4.80 5.08 -7.19
CA LEU A 104 -3.81 4.26 -6.49
C LEU A 104 -3.53 3.03 -7.35
N ILE A 105 -2.26 2.75 -7.61
CA ILE A 105 -1.81 1.54 -8.30
C ILE A 105 -1.32 0.56 -7.25
N ILE A 106 -2.03 -0.55 -7.10
CA ILE A 106 -1.79 -1.52 -6.03
C ILE A 106 -1.43 -2.86 -6.66
N ALA A 107 -0.30 -3.44 -6.27
CA ALA A 107 0.10 -4.79 -6.66
C ALA A 107 -0.65 -5.81 -5.79
N GLY A 108 -1.27 -6.83 -6.42
CA GLY A 108 -2.04 -7.87 -5.73
C GLY A 108 -2.98 -8.67 -6.66
N PRO A 109 -3.94 -9.44 -6.13
CA PRO A 109 -4.13 -9.76 -4.72
C PRO A 109 -3.11 -10.74 -4.16
N TYR A 110 -2.73 -10.54 -2.91
CA TYR A 110 -2.06 -11.52 -2.07
C TYR A 110 -3.06 -12.22 -1.13
N PRO A 111 -2.81 -13.49 -0.76
CA PRO A 111 -3.68 -14.22 0.17
C PRO A 111 -3.45 -13.84 1.64
N HIS A 112 -2.29 -13.27 1.97
CA HIS A 112 -1.91 -12.88 3.32
C HIS A 112 -1.12 -11.55 3.27
N PRO A 113 -1.23 -10.66 4.27
CA PRO A 113 -0.50 -9.38 4.27
C PRO A 113 1.03 -9.57 4.26
N ALA A 114 1.54 -10.63 4.90
CA ALA A 114 2.97 -10.95 4.87
C ALA A 114 3.53 -11.19 3.46
N ASP A 115 2.74 -11.75 2.54
CA ASP A 115 3.16 -11.95 1.16
C ASP A 115 3.26 -10.61 0.43
N ALA A 116 2.31 -9.69 0.69
CA ALA A 116 2.35 -8.33 0.16
C ALA A 116 3.56 -7.55 0.69
N VAL A 117 3.88 -7.66 1.98
CA VAL A 117 5.09 -7.05 2.57
C VAL A 117 6.36 -7.59 1.91
N ALA A 118 6.46 -8.91 1.78
CA ALA A 118 7.64 -9.55 1.21
C ALA A 118 7.88 -9.11 -0.24
N ASP A 119 6.80 -8.95 -1.02
CA ASP A 119 6.87 -8.49 -2.40
C ASP A 119 7.23 -7.00 -2.51
N ALA A 120 6.64 -6.15 -1.66
CA ALA A 120 6.93 -4.71 -1.59
C ALA A 120 8.38 -4.40 -1.18
N GLN A 121 9.05 -5.32 -0.48
CA GLN A 121 10.32 -5.07 0.19
C GLN A 121 11.42 -4.55 -0.74
N ALA A 122 11.51 -5.09 -1.97
CA ALA A 122 12.52 -4.67 -2.94
C ALA A 122 12.37 -3.19 -3.32
N VAL A 123 11.14 -2.76 -3.61
CA VAL A 123 10.83 -1.36 -3.97
C VAL A 123 11.05 -0.43 -2.77
N VAL A 124 10.64 -0.85 -1.58
CA VAL A 124 10.87 -0.08 -0.35
C VAL A 124 12.37 0.10 -0.09
N ASP A 125 13.19 -0.94 -0.30
CA ASP A 125 14.63 -0.85 -0.09
C ASP A 125 15.32 0.03 -1.13
N GLU A 126 14.89 -0.01 -2.40
CA GLU A 126 15.36 0.93 -3.42
C GLU A 126 15.03 2.38 -3.02
N LEU A 127 13.79 2.67 -2.62
CA LEU A 127 13.39 3.99 -2.16
C LEU A 127 14.18 4.47 -0.94
N ARG A 128 14.51 3.56 0.00
CA ARG A 128 15.34 3.88 1.16
C ARG A 128 16.77 4.23 0.73
N LEU A 129 17.35 3.47 -0.19
CA LEU A 129 18.70 3.71 -0.70
C LEU A 129 18.80 5.03 -1.45
N ASP A 130 17.80 5.39 -2.25
CA ASP A 130 17.73 6.65 -2.99
C ASP A 130 17.65 7.89 -2.09
N GLN A 131 17.21 7.72 -0.83
CA GLN A 131 17.14 8.79 0.17
C GLN A 131 18.42 8.95 0.99
N LEU A 132 19.38 8.04 0.87
CA LEU A 132 20.66 8.17 1.56
C LEU A 132 21.54 9.20 0.85
N ASP A 133 22.18 10.07 1.63
CA ASP A 133 23.22 10.93 1.09
C ASP A 133 24.34 10.07 0.49
N PRO A 134 24.91 10.48 -0.67
CA PRO A 134 26.08 9.81 -1.19
C PRO A 134 27.21 9.88 -0.16
N PRO A 135 28.00 8.80 0.02
CA PRO A 135 29.12 8.81 0.95
C PRO A 135 30.06 9.98 0.65
N VAL A 136 30.65 10.57 1.69
CA VAL A 136 31.52 11.75 1.59
C VAL A 136 32.67 11.50 0.59
N GLU A 137 33.14 10.26 0.52
CA GLU A 137 34.15 9.81 -0.44
C GLU A 137 33.67 9.96 -1.90
N ALA A 138 32.43 9.59 -2.19
CA ALA A 138 31.84 9.76 -3.52
C ALA A 138 31.65 11.25 -3.88
N LEU A 139 31.34 12.09 -2.89
CA LEU A 139 31.27 13.54 -3.08
C LEU A 139 32.66 14.14 -3.39
N VAL A 140 33.70 13.70 -2.69
CA VAL A 140 35.09 14.14 -2.94
C VAL A 140 35.56 13.72 -4.33
N GLU A 141 35.28 12.48 -4.75
CA GLU A 141 35.61 11.99 -6.10
C GLU A 141 34.86 12.76 -7.19
N LEU A 142 33.56 13.05 -6.99
CA LEU A 142 32.78 13.87 -7.91
C LEU A 142 33.30 15.30 -8.02
N MET A 143 33.72 15.90 -6.90
CA MET A 143 34.32 17.24 -6.86
C MET A 143 35.68 17.27 -7.57
N GLN A 144 36.52 16.24 -7.38
CA GLN A 144 37.81 16.10 -8.06
C GLN A 144 37.61 15.91 -9.57
N ALA A 145 36.74 14.99 -9.99
CA ALA A 145 36.41 14.78 -11.40
C ALA A 145 35.78 16.01 -12.08
N ALA A 146 35.08 16.86 -11.33
CA ALA A 146 34.56 18.14 -11.82
C ALA A 146 35.62 19.25 -11.90
N ALA A 147 36.66 19.20 -11.05
CA ALA A 147 37.79 20.12 -11.11
C ALA A 147 38.72 19.79 -12.30
N ASP A 148 38.99 18.49 -12.52
CA ASP A 148 39.85 18.02 -13.61
C ASP A 148 39.27 18.37 -14.99
N ARG A 149 37.94 18.22 -15.16
CA ARG A 149 37.23 18.63 -16.39
C ARG A 149 37.26 20.14 -16.67
N ARG A 150 37.56 20.98 -15.68
CA ARG A 150 37.75 22.43 -15.87
C ARG A 150 39.20 22.81 -16.14
N GLY A 151 40.14 21.89 -15.92
CA GLY A 151 41.58 22.08 -16.07
C GLY A 151 42.14 21.73 -17.44
N GLU A 152 41.38 21.09 -18.34
CA GLU A 152 41.86 20.75 -19.68
C GLU A 152 41.92 22.00 -20.59
N PRO A 153 43.12 22.38 -21.09
CA PRO A 153 43.23 23.43 -22.09
C PRO A 153 42.73 22.92 -23.45
N ARG A 154 41.96 23.77 -24.15
CA ARG A 154 41.52 23.55 -25.54
C ARG A 154 42.69 23.48 -26.53
#